data_AF-A0A7C4ZZB4-F1
#
_entry.id   AF-A0A7C4ZZB4-F1
#
_cell.length_a   1.000
_cell.length_b   1.000
_cell.length_c   1.000
_cell.angle_alpha   90.00
_cell.angle_beta   90.00
_cell.angle_gamma   90.00
#
_symmetry.space_group_name_H-M   'P 1'
#
loop_
_entity.id
_entity.type
_entity.pdbx_description
1 polymer ?
#
loop_
_entity_poly.entity_id
_entity_poly.type
_entity_poly.pdbx_seq_one_letter_code
_entity_poly.pdbx_strand_id
1 'polypeptide(L)'
;MDKIHVFIVSDVLMFSSGLKSLLSDCNVEVVGEETDLDQAADQIENLKPDVIIWGHNNGSSSSLGEAIHFLETKPGLKIIDLSLCSNEFVIYQSAKKVAQDTPDLVTVVEQDLVGS
;
A
#
# COMPACT_ATOMS: atom_id res chain seq x y z
N MET A 1 3.86 -15.81 -14.19
CA MET A 1 3.87 -15.14 -12.88
C MET A 1 2.52 -14.49 -12.72
N ASP A 2 1.86 -14.73 -11.60
CA ASP A 2 0.63 -14.02 -11.26
C ASP A 2 0.95 -12.53 -11.07
N LYS A 3 0.03 -11.65 -11.49
CA LYS A 3 0.15 -10.21 -11.26
C LYS A 3 -0.10 -9.91 -9.80
N ILE A 4 0.64 -8.95 -9.26
CA ILE A 4 0.45 -8.48 -7.89
C ILE A 4 -0.77 -7.56 -7.87
N HIS A 5 -1.77 -7.88 -7.05
CA HIS A 5 -2.98 -7.06 -6.90
C HIS A 5 -2.75 -5.96 -5.87
N VAL A 6 -2.86 -4.71 -6.31
CA VAL A 6 -2.68 -3.51 -5.49
C VAL A 6 -4.00 -2.80 -5.28
N PHE A 7 -4.26 -2.40 -4.04
CA PHE A 7 -5.35 -1.50 -3.68
C PHE A 7 -4.78 -0.17 -3.19
N ILE A 8 -5.34 0.95 -3.64
CA ILE A 8 -4.85 2.30 -3.28
C ILE A 8 -5.83 2.96 -2.31
N VAL A 9 -5.35 3.46 -1.18
CA VAL A 9 -6.11 4.31 -0.27
C VAL A 9 -5.48 5.69 -0.24
N SER A 10 -6.16 6.71 -0.77
CA SER A 10 -5.67 8.08 -0.69
C SER A 10 -6.77 9.11 -0.97
N ASP A 11 -6.80 10.18 -0.19
CA ASP A 11 -7.63 11.36 -0.42
C ASP A 11 -7.03 12.32 -1.48
N VAL A 12 -5.80 12.06 -1.93
CA VAL A 12 -5.09 12.90 -2.90
C VAL A 12 -5.13 12.27 -4.30
N LEU A 13 -6.10 12.71 -5.12
CA LEU A 13 -6.32 12.17 -6.48
C LEU A 13 -5.08 12.23 -7.42
N MET A 14 -4.24 13.27 -7.27
CA MET A 14 -3.01 13.38 -8.08
C MET A 14 -2.01 12.28 -7.72
N PHE A 15 -1.98 11.87 -6.45
CA PHE A 15 -1.11 10.79 -5.99
C PHE A 15 -1.57 9.44 -6.56
N SER A 16 -2.86 9.09 -6.45
CA SER A 16 -3.37 7.83 -7.01
C SER A 16 -3.17 7.75 -8.54
N SER A 17 -3.36 8.86 -9.24
CA SER A 17 -3.12 8.96 -10.69
C SER A 17 -1.64 8.77 -11.05
N GLY A 18 -0.73 9.42 -10.32
CA GLY A 18 0.71 9.27 -10.54
C GLY A 18 1.19 7.85 -10.23
N LEU A 19 0.67 7.24 -9.16
CA LEU A 19 0.99 5.87 -8.77
C LEU A 19 0.52 4.85 -9.80
N LYS A 20 -0.72 4.99 -10.31
CA LYS A 20 -1.23 4.15 -11.40
C LYS A 20 -0.36 4.24 -12.66
N SER A 21 0.12 5.44 -13.00
CA SER A 21 1.05 5.64 -14.12
C SER A 21 2.43 5.06 -13.87
N LEU A 22 2.91 5.03 -12.62
CA LEU A 22 4.20 4.40 -12.29
C LEU A 22 4.10 2.88 -12.33
N LEU A 23 2.98 2.34 -11.87
CA LEU A 23 2.72 0.90 -11.79
C LEU A 23 2.35 0.28 -13.15
N SER A 24 1.99 1.08 -14.17
CA SER A 24 1.57 0.57 -15.47
C SER A 24 2.65 -0.20 -16.22
N ASP A 25 3.93 0.08 -15.93
CA ASP A 25 5.08 -0.62 -16.51
C ASP A 25 5.55 -1.81 -15.64
N CYS A 26 4.92 -2.05 -14.49
CA CYS A 26 5.24 -3.14 -13.57
C CYS A 26 4.30 -4.35 -13.76
N ASN A 27 4.68 -5.52 -13.21
CA ASN A 27 3.81 -6.70 -13.17
C ASN A 27 2.75 -6.61 -12.06
N VAL A 28 2.03 -5.49 -12.02
CA VAL A 28 1.08 -5.09 -10.97
C VAL A 28 -0.26 -4.74 -11.61
N GLU A 29 -1.35 -5.02 -10.90
CA GLU A 29 -2.69 -4.62 -11.28
C GLU A 29 -3.34 -3.84 -10.14
N VAL A 30 -3.81 -2.63 -10.42
CA VAL A 30 -4.59 -1.85 -9.46
C VAL A 30 -6.03 -2.36 -9.50
N VAL A 31 -6.42 -3.14 -8.50
CA VAL A 31 -7.74 -3.80 -8.42
C VAL A 31 -8.81 -2.92 -7.79
N GLY A 32 -8.42 -1.84 -7.14
CA GLY A 32 -9.34 -0.87 -6.54
C GLY A 32 -8.64 0.39 -6.04
N GLU A 33 -9.41 1.44 -5.84
CA GLU A 33 -8.99 2.65 -5.14
C GLU A 33 -10.11 3.16 -4.26
N GLU A 34 -9.76 3.70 -3.09
CA GLU A 34 -10.71 4.40 -2.23
C GLU A 34 -10.07 5.61 -1.54
N THR A 35 -10.91 6.56 -1.15
CA THR A 35 -10.48 7.75 -0.39
C THR A 35 -10.76 7.61 1.10
N ASP A 36 -11.70 6.74 1.46
CA ASP A 36 -12.20 6.51 2.80
C ASP A 36 -11.78 5.14 3.32
N LEU A 37 -11.27 5.08 4.55
CA LEU A 37 -10.66 3.87 5.12
C LEU A 37 -11.69 2.82 5.50
N ASP A 38 -12.86 3.23 6.00
CA ASP A 38 -13.96 2.32 6.31
C ASP A 38 -14.48 1.65 5.04
N GLN A 39 -14.73 2.41 3.97
CA GLN A 39 -15.14 1.84 2.68
C GLN A 39 -14.03 1.02 2.01
N ALA A 40 -12.77 1.42 2.19
CA ALA A 40 -11.63 0.64 1.73
C ALA A 40 -11.62 -0.74 2.39
N ALA A 41 -11.97 -0.85 3.68
CA ALA A 41 -11.95 -2.12 4.39
C ALA A 41 -12.88 -3.17 3.76
N ASP A 42 -14.12 -2.78 3.46
CA ASP A 42 -15.09 -3.63 2.78
C ASP A 42 -14.58 -4.09 1.40
N GLN A 43 -13.96 -3.19 0.63
CA GLN A 43 -13.43 -3.53 -0.69
C GLN A 43 -12.18 -4.40 -0.62
N ILE A 44 -11.27 -4.12 0.32
CA ILE A 44 -10.08 -4.92 0.57
C ILE A 44 -10.49 -6.34 0.97
N GLU A 45 -11.55 -6.51 1.77
CA GLU A 45 -12.08 -7.83 2.12
C GLU A 45 -12.47 -8.63 0.87
N ASN A 46 -13.24 -8.00 -0.02
CA ASN A 46 -13.80 -8.59 -1.23
C ASN A 46 -12.76 -8.84 -2.34
N LEU A 47 -11.93 -7.84 -2.62
CA LEU A 47 -10.96 -7.83 -3.72
C LEU A 47 -9.69 -8.60 -3.40
N LYS A 48 -9.41 -8.81 -2.11
CA LYS A 48 -8.24 -9.56 -1.60
C LYS A 48 -6.93 -9.14 -2.29
N PRO A 49 -6.54 -7.85 -2.20
CA PRO A 49 -5.27 -7.41 -2.74
C PRO A 49 -4.10 -8.06 -1.99
N ASP A 50 -2.97 -8.17 -2.67
CA ASP A 50 -1.69 -8.59 -2.07
C ASP A 50 -1.03 -7.43 -1.33
N VAL A 51 -1.23 -6.21 -1.82
CA VAL A 51 -0.62 -4.98 -1.30
C VAL A 51 -1.65 -3.86 -1.21
N ILE A 52 -1.66 -3.15 -0.08
CA ILE A 52 -2.35 -1.87 0.06
C ILE A 52 -1.32 -0.76 0.04
N ILE A 53 -1.56 0.27 -0.77
CA ILE A 53 -0.77 1.49 -0.78
C ILE A 53 -1.62 2.60 -0.19
N TRP A 54 -1.20 3.10 0.97
CA TRP A 54 -1.90 4.17 1.69
C TRP A 54 -1.11 5.46 1.57
N GLY A 55 -1.60 6.41 0.76
CA GLY A 55 -1.03 7.75 0.67
C GLY A 55 -1.82 8.76 1.50
N HIS A 56 -1.17 9.42 2.45
CA HIS A 56 -1.82 10.41 3.31
C HIS A 56 -0.98 11.69 3.48
N ASN A 57 -1.64 12.84 3.65
CA ASN A 57 -0.98 14.06 4.08
C ASN A 57 -0.73 13.97 5.60
N ASN A 58 0.53 14.07 6.01
CA ASN A 58 1.02 13.84 7.38
C ASN A 58 0.06 14.35 8.48
N GLY A 59 -0.32 13.50 9.43
CA GLY A 59 -1.16 13.91 10.57
C GLY A 59 -2.06 12.84 11.20
N SER A 60 -2.28 11.68 10.58
CA SER A 60 -3.14 10.65 11.16
C SER A 60 -2.34 9.72 12.07
N SER A 61 -2.33 10.00 13.36
CA SER A 61 -2.01 9.01 14.40
C SER A 61 -2.89 7.74 14.33
N SER A 62 -3.95 7.75 13.51
CA SER A 62 -4.81 6.62 13.18
C SER A 62 -4.20 5.58 12.23
N SER A 63 -3.12 5.89 11.49
CA SER A 63 -2.61 5.01 10.42
C SER A 63 -2.13 3.64 10.92
N LEU A 64 -1.53 3.61 12.12
CA LEU A 64 -1.00 2.38 12.71
C LEU A 64 -2.09 1.43 13.21
N GLY A 65 -3.16 1.96 13.82
CA GLY A 65 -4.21 1.12 14.39
C GLY A 65 -4.99 0.38 13.31
N GLU A 66 -5.30 1.08 12.22
CA GLU A 66 -6.04 0.52 11.08
C GLU A 66 -5.15 -0.42 10.26
N ALA A 67 -3.86 -0.07 10.06
CA ALA A 67 -2.91 -0.99 9.43
C ALA A 67 -2.73 -2.29 10.23
N ILE A 68 -2.65 -2.22 11.56
CA ILE A 68 -2.59 -3.41 12.42
C ILE A 68 -3.87 -4.25 12.25
N HIS A 69 -5.05 -3.62 12.24
CA HIS A 69 -6.32 -4.32 12.05
C HIS A 69 -6.37 -5.11 10.73
N PHE A 70 -5.89 -4.51 9.63
CA PHE A 70 -5.78 -5.19 8.33
C PHE A 70 -4.78 -6.36 8.34
N LEU A 71 -3.64 -6.18 9.03
CA LEU A 71 -2.61 -7.22 9.12
C LEU A 71 -3.03 -8.39 10.01
N GLU A 72 -3.77 -8.15 11.08
CA GLU A 72 -4.29 -9.21 11.96
C GLU A 72 -5.38 -10.06 11.26
N THR A 73 -6.17 -9.44 10.38
CA THR A 73 -7.25 -10.13 9.66
C THR A 73 -6.77 -10.87 8.42
N LYS A 74 -5.61 -10.51 7.84
CA LYS A 74 -5.08 -11.12 6.62
C LYS A 74 -3.57 -11.40 6.71
N PRO A 75 -3.15 -12.58 7.20
CA PRO A 75 -1.74 -12.97 7.20
C PRO A 75 -1.25 -13.18 5.76
N GLY A 76 -0.48 -12.21 5.25
CA GLY A 76 0.02 -12.17 3.87
C GLY A 76 -0.21 -10.82 3.18
N LEU A 77 -1.12 -10.01 3.70
CA LEU A 77 -1.35 -8.64 3.23
C LEU A 77 -0.15 -7.76 3.58
N LYS A 78 0.33 -6.98 2.62
CA LYS A 78 1.38 -5.98 2.83
C LYS A 78 0.78 -4.58 2.78
N ILE A 79 1.20 -3.70 3.67
CA ILE A 79 0.73 -2.31 3.68
C ILE A 79 1.94 -1.39 3.49
N ILE A 80 1.88 -0.54 2.48
CA ILE A 80 2.86 0.49 2.19
C ILE A 80 2.23 1.84 2.54
N ASP A 81 2.65 2.40 3.66
CA ASP A 81 2.23 3.70 4.17
C ASP A 81 3.16 4.80 3.63
N LEU A 82 2.61 5.72 2.87
CA LEU A 82 3.31 6.80 2.17
C LEU A 82 2.88 8.13 2.74
N SER A 83 3.83 8.84 3.36
CA SER A 83 3.62 10.24 3.68
C SER A 83 3.75 11.06 2.40
N LEU A 84 2.80 11.96 2.12
CA LEU A 84 2.87 12.85 0.95
C LEU A 84 3.57 14.18 1.27
N CYS A 85 3.81 14.47 2.55
CA CYS A 85 4.54 15.66 3.01
C CYS A 85 6.04 15.42 3.24
N SER A 86 6.45 14.16 3.37
CA SER A 86 7.83 13.73 3.51
C SER A 86 8.06 12.65 2.46
N ASN A 87 9.20 12.61 1.77
CA ASN A 87 9.52 11.54 0.81
C ASN A 87 9.74 10.16 1.48
N GLU A 88 9.22 9.97 2.68
CA GLU A 88 9.37 8.80 3.55
C GLU A 88 8.19 7.85 3.38
N PHE A 89 8.48 6.56 3.48
CA PHE A 89 7.45 5.53 3.49
C PHE A 89 7.74 4.43 4.50
N VAL A 90 6.69 3.80 5.00
CA VAL A 90 6.77 2.76 6.01
C VAL A 90 6.08 1.52 5.47
N ILE A 91 6.77 0.39 5.52
CA ILE A 91 6.21 -0.88 5.10
C ILE A 91 5.83 -1.67 6.34
N TYR A 92 4.54 -1.92 6.49
CA TYR A 92 4.03 -2.81 7.50
C TYR A 92 3.85 -4.20 6.89
N GLN A 93 4.65 -5.13 7.40
CA GLN A 93 4.50 -6.57 7.24
C GLN A 93 4.57 -7.22 8.62
N SER A 94 4.42 -8.55 8.69
CA SER A 94 4.54 -9.34 9.93
C SER A 94 5.80 -9.01 10.79
N ALA A 95 6.78 -8.28 10.25
CA ALA A 95 7.71 -7.41 10.97
C ALA A 95 7.75 -5.98 10.38
N LYS A 96 7.76 -4.95 11.25
CA LYS A 96 7.84 -3.51 10.88
C LYS A 96 9.18 -3.19 10.20
N LYS A 97 9.18 -2.63 8.98
CA LYS A 97 10.37 -2.08 8.31
C LYS A 97 10.10 -0.64 7.86
N VAL A 98 11.01 0.28 8.19
CA VAL A 98 10.96 1.69 7.75
C VAL A 98 12.00 1.88 6.66
N ALA A 99 11.64 2.49 5.54
CA ALA A 99 12.55 2.78 4.42
C ALA A 99 12.46 4.28 4.04
N GLN A 100 13.60 4.92 3.82
CA GLN A 100 13.70 6.39 3.78
C GLN A 100 13.82 7.00 2.38
N ASP A 101 13.87 6.22 1.28
CA ASP A 101 14.13 6.79 -0.05
C ASP A 101 13.38 6.12 -1.22
N THR A 102 12.77 6.94 -2.08
CA THR A 102 11.90 6.61 -3.23
C THR A 102 12.37 5.51 -4.21
N PRO A 103 13.68 5.29 -4.50
CA PRO A 103 14.15 4.17 -5.33
C PRO A 103 13.95 2.78 -4.68
N ASP A 104 13.62 2.75 -3.39
CA ASP A 104 13.53 1.53 -2.59
C ASP A 104 12.12 0.89 -2.68
N LEU A 105 11.09 1.63 -3.11
CA LEU A 105 9.72 1.11 -3.29
C LEU A 105 9.62 -0.03 -4.32
N VAL A 106 10.20 0.17 -5.51
CA VAL A 106 10.19 -0.87 -6.57
C VAL A 106 11.01 -2.08 -6.13
N THR A 107 12.16 -1.83 -5.51
CA THR A 107 13.05 -2.88 -4.99
C THR A 107 12.37 -3.72 -3.90
N VAL A 108 11.60 -3.10 -3.00
CA VAL A 108 10.88 -3.85 -1.95
C VAL A 108 9.69 -4.62 -2.52
N VAL A 109 8.97 -4.07 -3.50
CA VAL A 109 7.90 -4.82 -4.17
C VAL A 109 8.48 -6.05 -4.90
N GLU A 110 9.62 -5.91 -5.57
CA GLU A 110 10.24 -7.02 -6.32
C GLU A 110 10.91 -8.08 -5.43
N GLN A 111 11.65 -7.69 -4.40
CA GLN A 111 12.41 -8.63 -3.56
C GLN A 111 11.50 -9.43 -2.61
N ASP A 112 10.45 -8.81 -2.12
CA ASP A 112 9.66 -9.35 -1.01
C ASP A 112 8.45 -10.18 -1.53
N LEU A 113 8.09 -10.05 -2.82
CA LEU A 113 7.06 -10.86 -3.48
C LEU A 113 7.63 -12.10 -4.20
N VAL A 114 8.96 -12.23 -4.31
CA VAL A 114 9.62 -13.33 -5.04
C VAL A 114 10.33 -14.35 -4.12
N GLY A 115 10.47 -14.12 -2.81
CA GLY A 115 10.92 -15.21 -1.95
C GLY A 115 11.17 -14.89 -0.48
N SER A 116 10.34 -15.49 0.38
CA SER A 116 10.77 -16.39 1.47
C SER A 116 9.60 -17.28 1.89
#